data_AF-A0A9P4XFB9-F1
#
_entry.id   AF-A0A9P4XFB9-F1
#
_cell.length_a   1.000
_cell.length_b   1.000
_cell.length_c   1.000
_cell.angle_alpha   90.00
_cell.angle_beta   90.00
_cell.angle_gamma   90.00
#
_symmetry.space_group_name_H-M   'P 1'
#
loop_
_entity.id
_entity.type
_entity.pdbx_description
1 polymer ?
#
loop_
_entity_poly.entity_id
_entity_poly.type
_entity_poly.pdbx_seq_one_letter_code
_entity_poly.pdbx_strand_id
1 'polypeptide(L)'
;MRWNDAKQPLNSPTISNHKPKPARQRNLASSPSDFSPFSATMRPTQILSVGKYRHLKLTTKDVGRGFYKGNRTGSMGRHTKYGGYLIEWSKVRTYVVPQNLSESKLTPFVSREVRSEPGDYKGLSKGPQDPYFYVEQWKRYNGVD
;
A
#
# COMPACT_ATOMS: atom_id res chain seq x y z
N MET A 1 16.52 52.87 5.94
CA MET A 1 16.74 52.58 4.50
C MET A 1 15.49 51.90 3.98
N ARG A 2 14.71 52.65 3.18
CA ARG A 2 13.53 52.16 2.45
C ARG A 2 14.02 51.42 1.19
N TRP A 3 13.47 50.25 0.92
CA TRP A 3 13.66 49.55 -0.36
C TRP A 3 12.33 49.49 -1.09
N ASN A 4 12.44 49.72 -2.40
CA ASN A 4 11.42 50.25 -3.28
C ASN A 4 10.35 49.24 -3.71
N ASP A 5 9.20 49.82 -3.99
CA ASP A 5 8.09 49.31 -4.79
C ASP A 5 8.55 48.64 -6.10
N ALA A 6 8.19 47.38 -6.27
CA ALA A 6 8.12 46.72 -7.57
C ALA A 6 6.64 46.36 -7.84
N LYS A 7 5.94 47.29 -8.51
CA LYS A 7 4.60 47.05 -9.06
C LYS A 7 4.69 45.98 -10.16
N GLN A 8 4.04 44.85 -9.93
CA GLN A 8 3.74 43.87 -10.97
C GLN A 8 2.73 44.48 -11.96
N PRO A 9 2.94 44.41 -13.29
CA PRO A 9 1.94 44.87 -14.24
C PRO A 9 0.72 43.95 -14.25
N LEU A 10 -0.48 44.55 -14.18
CA LEU A 10 -1.75 43.87 -14.38
C LEU A 10 -1.79 43.27 -15.79
N ASN A 11 -1.86 41.94 -15.87
CA ASN A 11 -2.18 41.24 -17.10
C ASN A 11 -3.65 41.50 -17.47
N SER A 12 -3.85 42.04 -18.66
CA SER A 12 -5.13 42.28 -19.30
C SER A 12 -5.86 40.96 -19.62
N PRO A 13 -7.18 40.86 -19.41
CA PRO A 13 -7.93 39.64 -19.69
C PRO A 13 -8.05 39.43 -21.19
N THR A 14 -7.42 38.37 -21.70
CA THR A 14 -7.62 37.87 -23.06
C THR A 14 -9.05 37.34 -23.20
N ILE A 15 -9.86 38.03 -23.98
CA ILE A 15 -11.22 37.59 -24.36
C ILE A 15 -11.07 36.34 -25.25
N SER A 16 -11.33 35.17 -24.66
CA SER A 16 -11.43 33.91 -25.37
C SER A 16 -12.69 33.90 -26.24
N ASN A 17 -12.50 34.01 -27.56
CA ASN A 17 -13.55 33.79 -28.55
C ASN A 17 -13.91 32.30 -28.63
N HIS A 18 -14.68 31.81 -27.67
CA HIS A 18 -15.35 30.52 -27.81
C HIS A 18 -16.56 30.67 -28.74
N LYS A 19 -16.40 30.22 -29.98
CA LYS A 19 -17.54 29.98 -30.88
C LYS A 19 -18.51 28.99 -30.22
N PRO A 20 -19.82 29.29 -30.18
CA PRO A 20 -20.81 28.35 -29.67
C PRO A 20 -20.78 27.07 -30.54
N LYS A 21 -20.71 25.91 -29.87
CA LYS A 21 -20.85 24.60 -30.52
C LYS A 21 -22.18 24.56 -31.29
N PRO A 22 -22.22 23.99 -32.51
CA PRO A 22 -23.48 23.87 -33.24
C PRO A 22 -24.48 23.07 -32.43
N ALA A 23 -25.71 23.59 -32.35
CA ALA A 23 -26.84 22.94 -31.71
C ALA A 23 -26.96 21.50 -32.25
N ARG A 24 -26.84 20.52 -31.34
CA ARG A 24 -27.07 19.11 -31.64
C ARG A 24 -28.46 18.99 -32.24
N GLN A 25 -28.52 18.69 -33.54
CA GLN A 25 -29.77 18.37 -34.23
C GLN A 25 -30.46 17.26 -33.44
N ARG A 26 -31.59 17.59 -32.84
CA ARG A 26 -32.47 16.63 -32.18
C ARG A 26 -33.06 15.79 -33.30
N ASN A 27 -32.59 14.55 -33.45
CA ASN A 27 -33.24 13.57 -34.30
C ASN A 27 -34.68 13.42 -33.82
N LEU A 28 -35.61 13.87 -34.67
CA LEU A 28 -37.04 13.70 -34.49
C LEU A 28 -37.37 12.23 -34.76
N ALA A 29 -38.00 11.61 -33.76
CA ALA A 29 -38.86 10.43 -33.84
C ALA A 29 -38.28 9.16 -34.49
N SER A 30 -37.55 8.36 -33.69
CA SER A 30 -37.75 6.91 -33.71
C SER A 30 -38.89 6.56 -32.75
N SER A 31 -39.83 5.74 -33.22
CA SER A 31 -41.12 5.38 -32.64
C SER A 31 -41.16 5.19 -31.11
N PRO A 32 -42.20 5.71 -30.41
CA PRO A 32 -42.40 5.50 -28.98
C PRO A 32 -43.12 4.16 -28.76
N SER A 33 -42.43 3.03 -28.93
CA SER A 33 -43.01 1.71 -28.63
C SER A 33 -42.17 0.82 -27.73
N ASP A 34 -40.99 1.25 -27.26
CA ASP A 34 -40.13 0.43 -26.39
C ASP A 34 -39.75 1.13 -25.07
N PHE A 35 -40.62 2.00 -24.55
CA PHE A 35 -40.61 2.31 -23.12
C PHE A 35 -41.73 1.51 -22.46
N SER A 36 -41.46 0.25 -22.12
CA SER A 36 -42.26 -0.47 -21.12
C SER A 36 -42.03 0.21 -19.76
N PRO A 37 -43.02 0.94 -19.19
CA PRO A 37 -42.84 1.60 -17.90
C PRO A 37 -43.11 0.64 -16.73
N PHE A 38 -43.43 -0.63 -16.99
CA PHE A 38 -43.90 -1.57 -15.98
C PHE A 38 -43.29 -2.96 -16.14
N SER A 39 -41.97 -3.04 -15.93
CA SER A 39 -41.42 -4.13 -15.11
C SER A 39 -40.44 -3.57 -14.09
N ALA A 40 -40.83 -2.45 -13.46
CA ALA A 40 -40.27 -2.03 -12.18
C ALA A 40 -40.79 -2.98 -11.09
N THR A 41 -40.38 -4.25 -11.16
CA THR A 41 -40.53 -5.17 -10.05
C THR A 41 -39.83 -4.54 -8.85
N MET A 42 -40.54 -4.40 -7.72
CA MET A 42 -39.99 -3.85 -6.48
C MET A 42 -38.79 -4.71 -6.07
N ARG A 43 -37.58 -4.25 -6.41
CA ARG A 43 -36.36 -4.95 -6.02
C ARG A 43 -36.08 -4.60 -4.56
N PRO A 44 -35.99 -5.60 -3.66
CA PRO A 44 -35.61 -5.32 -2.29
C PRO A 44 -34.25 -4.61 -2.31
N THR A 45 -34.12 -3.55 -1.51
CA THR A 45 -32.83 -2.89 -1.30
C THR A 45 -31.82 -3.91 -0.80
N GLN A 46 -30.52 -3.65 -0.97
CA GLN A 46 -29.46 -4.61 -0.64
C GLN A 46 -29.57 -5.16 0.80
N ILE A 47 -30.05 -4.34 1.74
CA ILE A 47 -30.26 -4.71 3.15
C ILE A 47 -31.43 -5.69 3.36
N LEU A 48 -32.41 -5.71 2.45
CA LEU A 48 -33.57 -6.60 2.45
C LEU A 48 -33.30 -7.92 1.71
N SER A 49 -32.13 -8.08 1.07
CA SER A 49 -31.69 -9.33 0.45
C SER A 49 -31.06 -10.31 1.48
N VAL A 50 -31.74 -10.52 2.61
CA VAL A 50 -31.25 -11.17 3.85
C VAL A 50 -30.61 -12.54 3.63
N GLY A 51 -31.06 -13.32 2.64
CA GLY A 51 -30.52 -14.66 2.35
C GLY A 51 -29.08 -14.68 1.85
N LYS A 52 -28.56 -13.59 1.27
CA LYS A 52 -27.24 -13.57 0.63
C LYS A 52 -26.07 -13.53 1.62
N TYR A 53 -26.28 -13.03 2.83
CA TYR A 53 -25.20 -12.76 3.79
C TYR A 53 -24.99 -13.88 4.82
N ARG A 54 -25.93 -14.82 4.95
CA ARG A 54 -25.88 -15.90 5.95
C ARG A 54 -24.73 -16.91 5.73
N HIS A 55 -24.21 -17.02 4.50
CA HIS A 55 -23.12 -17.94 4.17
C HIS A 55 -21.74 -17.27 4.15
N LEU A 56 -21.66 -15.96 4.44
CA LEU A 56 -20.37 -15.29 4.56
C LEU A 56 -19.69 -15.67 5.88
N LYS A 57 -18.36 -15.62 5.87
CA LYS A 57 -17.56 -15.88 7.07
C LYS A 57 -17.78 -14.75 8.09
N LEU A 58 -18.15 -15.13 9.31
CA LEU A 58 -18.32 -14.18 10.41
C LEU A 58 -17.02 -13.42 10.72
N THR A 59 -17.19 -12.12 10.88
CA THR A 59 -16.23 -11.15 11.36
C THR A 59 -16.61 -10.69 12.77
N THR A 60 -15.68 -10.00 13.43
CA THR A 60 -15.90 -9.47 14.80
C THR A 60 -17.04 -8.45 14.89
N LYS A 61 -17.56 -7.95 13.77
CA LYS A 61 -18.57 -6.89 13.73
C LYS A 61 -19.95 -7.38 13.34
N ASP A 62 -20.07 -8.64 12.93
CA ASP A 62 -21.35 -9.22 12.49
C ASP A 62 -22.22 -9.69 13.66
N VAL A 63 -21.61 -9.95 14.82
CA VAL A 63 -22.26 -10.57 15.98
C VAL A 63 -21.87 -9.85 17.28
N GLY A 64 -22.73 -9.99 18.29
CA GLY A 64 -22.56 -9.35 19.60
C GLY A 64 -21.63 -10.11 20.55
N ARG A 65 -21.99 -10.11 21.84
CA ARG A 65 -21.18 -10.68 22.93
C ARG A 65 -20.90 -12.17 22.71
N GLY A 66 -19.70 -12.62 23.12
CA GLY A 66 -19.29 -14.03 23.12
C GLY A 66 -18.49 -14.47 21.88
N PHE A 67 -18.52 -13.71 20.79
CA PHE A 67 -17.66 -13.98 19.63
C PHE A 67 -16.40 -13.12 19.66
N TYR A 68 -15.25 -13.75 19.89
CA TYR A 68 -13.95 -13.11 19.80
C TYR A 68 -13.15 -13.72 18.66
N LYS A 69 -12.55 -12.87 17.82
CA LYS A 69 -11.66 -13.29 16.73
C LYS A 69 -10.46 -12.35 16.69
N GLY A 70 -9.25 -12.91 16.82
CA GLY A 70 -8.01 -12.14 16.88
C GLY A 70 -7.50 -11.70 15.50
N ASN A 71 -6.59 -10.70 15.50
CA ASN A 71 -5.97 -10.12 14.30
C ASN A 71 -4.53 -10.60 14.07
N ARG A 72 -4.19 -11.82 14.53
CA ARG A 72 -2.84 -12.41 14.42
C ARG A 72 -1.72 -11.56 15.04
N THR A 73 -2.03 -10.80 16.08
CA THR A 73 -1.03 -10.05 16.85
C THR A 73 -0.06 -10.97 17.61
N GLY A 74 -0.35 -12.28 17.72
CA GLY A 74 0.45 -13.24 18.47
C GLY A 74 0.17 -13.19 19.97
N SER A 75 0.56 -14.24 20.70
CA SER A 75 0.43 -14.28 22.16
C SER A 75 1.66 -13.70 22.83
N MET A 76 1.51 -12.56 23.52
CA MET A 76 2.60 -11.87 24.23
C MET A 76 2.70 -12.31 25.70
N GLY A 77 2.01 -13.39 26.06
CA GLY A 77 1.88 -13.83 27.44
C GLY A 77 0.76 -14.85 27.61
N ARG A 78 0.05 -14.77 28.74
CA ARG A 78 -0.94 -15.76 29.19
C ARG A 78 -2.09 -15.11 29.95
N HIS A 79 -3.31 -15.63 29.74
CA HIS A 79 -4.47 -15.29 30.58
C HIS A 79 -4.36 -15.87 32.00
N THR A 80 -4.82 -15.12 32.98
CA THR A 80 -4.93 -15.55 34.37
C THR A 80 -6.26 -16.24 34.64
N LYS A 81 -6.36 -16.98 35.75
CA LYS A 81 -7.61 -17.63 36.21
C LYS A 81 -8.78 -16.64 36.35
N TYR A 82 -8.48 -15.37 36.68
CA TYR A 82 -9.47 -14.34 36.98
C TYR A 82 -9.70 -13.36 35.81
N GLY A 83 -9.31 -13.74 34.58
CA GLY A 83 -9.57 -12.94 33.38
C GLY A 83 -8.56 -11.83 33.07
N GLY A 84 -7.57 -11.59 33.93
CA GLY A 84 -6.43 -10.72 33.62
C GLY A 84 -5.46 -11.34 32.60
N TYR A 85 -4.45 -10.57 32.19
CA TYR A 85 -3.41 -11.01 31.24
C TYR A 85 -2.02 -10.68 31.80
N LEU A 86 -1.13 -11.68 31.87
CA LEU A 86 0.27 -11.52 32.28
C LEU A 86 1.17 -11.52 31.04
N ILE A 87 2.01 -10.50 30.91
CA ILE A 87 2.95 -10.33 29.80
C ILE A 87 4.21 -11.16 30.08
N GLU A 88 4.63 -11.94 29.09
CA GLU A 88 5.90 -12.68 29.11
C GLU A 88 6.89 -11.96 28.17
N TRP A 89 7.83 -11.21 28.75
CA TRP A 89 8.75 -10.35 28.00
C TRP A 89 9.61 -11.10 26.97
N SER A 90 9.89 -12.40 27.17
CA SER A 90 10.59 -13.24 26.20
C SER A 90 9.83 -13.45 24.89
N LYS A 91 8.50 -13.25 24.88
CA LYS A 91 7.65 -13.36 23.67
C LYS A 91 7.38 -12.01 23.01
N VAL A 92 7.76 -10.91 23.66
CA VAL A 92 7.57 -9.56 23.13
C VAL A 92 8.61 -9.31 22.04
N ARG A 93 8.14 -9.06 20.82
CA ARG A 93 9.01 -8.76 19.68
C ARG A 93 9.59 -7.35 19.82
N THR A 94 10.90 -7.23 19.62
CA THR A 94 11.61 -5.95 19.54
C THR A 94 12.17 -5.76 18.13
N TYR A 95 12.26 -4.51 17.69
CA TYR A 95 12.93 -4.15 16.44
C TYR A 95 14.23 -3.46 16.79
N VAL A 96 15.34 -4.19 16.65
CA VAL A 96 16.67 -3.69 17.03
C VAL A 96 17.16 -2.70 15.97
N VAL A 97 17.38 -1.46 16.38
CA VAL A 97 17.94 -0.41 15.52
C VAL A 97 19.47 -0.43 15.69
N PRO A 98 20.25 -0.53 14.60
CA PRO A 98 21.71 -0.45 14.67
C PRO A 98 22.18 0.87 15.29
N GLN A 99 23.29 0.81 16.02
CA GLN A 99 23.94 2.02 16.52
C GLN A 99 24.43 2.88 15.35
N ASN A 100 24.37 4.21 15.52
CA ASN A 100 24.82 5.21 14.55
C ASN A 100 24.14 5.13 13.17
N LEU A 101 22.92 4.58 13.09
CA LEU A 101 22.15 4.53 11.84
C LEU A 101 21.95 5.93 11.20
N SER A 102 21.81 6.96 12.03
CA SER A 102 21.68 8.36 11.58
C SER A 102 22.94 8.94 10.95
N GLU A 103 24.11 8.38 11.25
CA GLU A 103 25.40 8.79 10.71
C GLU A 103 25.77 8.00 9.44
N SER A 104 24.98 6.97 9.10
CA SER A 104 25.19 6.17 7.91
C SER A 104 25.08 7.01 6.64
N LYS A 105 26.06 6.89 5.76
CA LYS A 105 26.04 7.49 4.42
C LYS A 105 25.20 6.69 3.42
N LEU A 106 24.78 5.47 3.78
CA LEU A 106 23.99 4.62 2.91
C LEU A 106 22.55 5.14 2.84
N THR A 107 22.07 5.37 1.63
CA THR A 107 20.70 5.80 1.35
C THR A 107 19.94 4.69 0.61
N PRO A 108 18.60 4.70 0.61
CA PRO A 108 17.83 3.69 -0.13
C PRO A 108 17.94 3.80 -1.65
N PHE A 109 18.66 4.81 -2.17
CA PHE A 109 18.82 5.06 -3.59
C PHE A 109 20.30 5.09 -3.98
N VAL A 110 20.56 4.81 -5.26
CA VAL A 110 21.88 4.91 -5.88
C VAL A 110 21.80 5.93 -7.01
N SER A 111 22.90 6.65 -7.26
CA SER A 111 22.98 7.56 -8.42
C SER A 111 22.77 6.79 -9.72
N ARG A 112 22.05 7.39 -10.68
CA ARG A 112 21.79 6.80 -12.00
C ARG A 112 23.06 6.65 -12.85
N GLU A 113 24.14 7.33 -12.48
CA GLU A 113 25.43 7.23 -13.15
C GLU A 113 26.14 5.90 -12.82
N VAL A 114 25.82 5.30 -11.67
CA VAL A 114 26.37 4.00 -11.27
C VAL A 114 25.66 2.91 -12.06
N ARG A 115 26.42 2.17 -12.86
CA ARG A 115 25.90 1.02 -13.61
C ARG A 115 25.76 -0.19 -12.70
N SER A 116 24.69 -0.95 -12.91
CA SER A 116 24.49 -2.22 -12.21
C SER A 116 25.35 -3.30 -12.87
N GLU A 117 26.30 -3.86 -12.12
CA GLU A 117 27.16 -4.94 -12.58
C GLU A 117 26.80 -6.26 -11.89
N PRO A 118 26.61 -7.37 -12.62
CA PRO A 118 26.43 -8.68 -12.01
C PRO A 118 27.76 -9.19 -11.42
N GLY A 119 27.68 -9.96 -10.33
CA GLY A 119 28.89 -10.60 -9.77
C GLY A 119 29.47 -11.64 -10.73
N ASP A 120 30.80 -11.68 -10.85
CA ASP A 120 31.50 -12.67 -11.67
C ASP A 120 31.78 -13.93 -10.84
N TYR A 121 31.01 -14.99 -11.10
CA TYR A 121 31.15 -16.29 -10.44
C TYR A 121 31.36 -17.41 -11.48
N LYS A 122 31.98 -17.11 -12.62
CA LYS A 122 32.24 -18.09 -13.68
C LYS A 122 33.11 -19.24 -13.16
N GLY A 123 32.75 -20.46 -13.54
CA GLY A 123 33.48 -21.67 -13.14
C GLY A 123 33.12 -22.19 -11.74
N LEU A 124 32.33 -21.46 -10.95
CA LEU A 124 31.84 -21.94 -9.66
C LEU A 124 30.53 -22.68 -9.86
N SER A 125 30.52 -23.98 -9.59
CA SER A 125 29.33 -24.83 -9.71
C SER A 125 28.14 -24.33 -8.87
N LYS A 126 28.42 -23.67 -7.74
CA LYS A 126 27.43 -23.12 -6.80
C LYS A 126 27.37 -21.59 -6.81
N GLY A 127 28.07 -20.95 -7.74
CA GLY A 127 28.15 -19.49 -7.86
C GLY A 127 28.52 -18.80 -6.52
N PRO A 128 27.78 -17.76 -6.09
CA PRO A 128 28.10 -17.00 -4.87
C PRO A 128 28.00 -17.81 -3.56
N GLN A 129 27.34 -18.97 -3.60
CA GLN A 129 27.16 -19.84 -2.42
C GLN A 129 28.22 -20.95 -2.34
N ASP A 130 29.25 -20.92 -3.20
CA ASP A 130 30.31 -21.92 -3.15
C ASP A 130 31.14 -21.79 -1.85
N PRO A 131 31.19 -22.83 -1.00
CA PRO A 131 31.89 -22.76 0.28
C PRO A 131 33.41 -22.61 0.11
N TYR A 132 34.01 -23.18 -0.94
CA TYR A 132 35.46 -23.06 -1.16
C TYR A 132 35.83 -21.62 -1.51
N PHE A 133 35.02 -20.96 -2.33
CA PHE A 133 35.19 -19.55 -2.67
C PHE A 133 35.11 -18.65 -1.43
N TYR A 134 34.15 -18.90 -0.53
CA TYR A 134 34.05 -18.16 0.73
C TYR A 134 35.30 -18.34 1.60
N VAL A 135 35.79 -19.57 1.76
CA VAL A 135 36.98 -19.85 2.59
C VAL A 135 38.23 -19.19 2.00
N GLU A 136 38.40 -19.21 0.68
CA GLU A 136 39.49 -18.49 0.03
C GLU A 136 39.41 -16.99 0.26
N GLN A 137 38.21 -16.40 0.12
CA GLN A 137 37.99 -14.99 0.41
C GLN A 137 38.34 -14.67 1.87
N TRP A 138 37.84 -15.47 2.83
CA TRP A 138 38.18 -15.30 4.24
C TRP A 138 39.69 -15.34 4.48
N LYS A 139 40.41 -16.33 3.92
CA LYS A 139 41.88 -16.41 4.03
C LYS A 139 42.59 -15.16 3.47
N ARG A 140 42.08 -14.58 2.39
CA ARG A 140 42.66 -13.39 1.74
C ARG A 140 42.47 -12.12 2.56
N TYR A 141 41.30 -11.94 3.18
CA TYR A 141 40.96 -10.68 3.85
C TYR A 141 41.17 -10.74 5.37
N ASN A 142 40.79 -11.84 6.02
CA ASN A 142 40.65 -11.93 7.48
C ASN A 142 41.15 -13.28 8.06
N GLY A 143 42.22 -13.87 7.50
CA GLY A 143 42.68 -15.22 7.88
C GLY A 143 43.20 -15.42 9.31
N VAL A 144 43.02 -14.44 10.20
CA VAL A 144 43.53 -14.41 11.58
C VAL A 144 42.40 -14.21 12.61
N ASP A 145 41.15 -14.00 12.16
CA ASP A 145 39.98 -13.81 13.04
C ASP A 145 39.57 -15.08 13.80
#